data_AF-A0A524QHG2-F1
#
_entry.id   AF-A0A524QHG2-F1
#
_cell.length_a   1.000
_cell.length_b   1.000
_cell.length_c   1.000
_cell.angle_alpha   90.00
_cell.angle_beta   90.00
_cell.angle_gamma   90.00
#
_symmetry.space_group_name_H-M   'P 1'
#
loop_
_entity.id
_entity.type
_entity.pdbx_description
1 polymer ?
#
loop_
_entity_poly.entity_id
_entity_poly.type
_entity_poly.pdbx_seq_one_letter_code
_entity_poly.pdbx_strand_id
1 'polypeptide(L)' 'GYTYSIIIPTTDYIISSGGFNMTVNSFTSTPTVAGGGTLDVTGNQTLNVGATLNVTGSQAPGTYTNATGFDVTVNYN' A
#
# COMPACT_ATOMS: atom_id res chain seq x y z
N GLY A 1 20.11 -13.92 7.11
CA GLY A 1 19.35 -12.72 6.73
C GLY A 1 18.80 -12.08 7.98
N TYR A 2 18.64 -10.76 7.99
CA TYR A 2 17.95 -10.04 9.05
C TYR A 2 16.45 -10.06 8.78
N THR A 3 15.65 -10.29 9.81
CA THR A 3 14.19 -10.27 9.71
C THR A 3 13.64 -8.91 10.10
N TYR A 4 12.46 -8.60 9.59
CA TYR A 4 11.74 -7.38 9.93
C TYR A 4 10.24 -7.62 9.88
N SER A 5 9.49 -6.81 10.62
CA SER A 5 8.03 -6.77 10.54
C SER A 5 7.58 -5.72 9.54
N ILE A 6 6.42 -5.97 8.92
CA ILE A 6 5.82 -5.10 7.90
C ILE A 6 4.47 -4.64 8.43
N ILE A 7 4.20 -3.35 8.36
CA ILE A 7 2.87 -2.77 8.59
C ILE A 7 2.48 -2.07 7.29
N ILE A 8 1.30 -2.41 6.80
CA ILE A 8 0.66 -1.75 5.64
C ILE A 8 -0.62 -1.05 6.11
N PRO A 9 -1.20 -0.17 5.28
CA PRO A 9 -2.43 0.52 5.65
C PRO A 9 -3.56 -0.45 5.99
N THR A 10 -4.26 -0.19 7.10
CA THR A 10 -5.45 -0.95 7.51
C THR A 10 -6.74 -0.16 7.33
N THR A 11 -6.63 1.14 7.06
CA THR A 11 -7.74 2.06 6.79
C THR A 11 -7.87 2.35 5.31
N ASP A 12 -9.05 2.78 4.92
CA ASP A 12 -9.33 3.23 3.57
C ASP A 12 -8.61 4.56 3.25
N TYR A 13 -8.13 4.67 2.02
CA TYR A 13 -7.56 5.89 1.46
C TYR A 13 -8.46 6.43 0.36
N ILE A 14 -8.55 7.75 0.24
CA ILE A 14 -9.26 8.41 -0.84
C ILE A 14 -8.25 9.02 -1.80
N ILE A 15 -8.43 8.75 -3.09
CA ILE A 15 -7.78 9.49 -4.17
C ILE A 15 -8.84 10.39 -4.83
N SER A 16 -8.45 11.62 -5.18
CA SER A 16 -9.39 12.63 -5.67
C SER A 16 -8.92 13.27 -6.97
N SER A 17 -9.89 13.64 -7.80
CA SER A 17 -9.71 14.47 -9.01
C SER A 17 -10.88 15.47 -9.08
N GLY A 18 -10.59 16.74 -8.79
CA GLY A 18 -11.65 17.74 -8.65
C GLY A 18 -12.66 17.34 -7.57
N GLY A 19 -13.94 17.24 -7.93
CA GLY A 19 -15.03 16.82 -7.03
C GLY A 19 -15.28 15.30 -6.98
N PHE A 20 -14.50 14.50 -7.71
CA PHE A 20 -14.68 13.05 -7.80
C PHE A 20 -13.70 12.32 -6.88
N ASN A 21 -14.17 11.25 -6.24
CA ASN A 21 -13.42 10.45 -5.29
C ASN A 21 -13.50 8.97 -5.62
N MET A 22 -12.40 8.25 -5.39
CA MET A 22 -12.33 6.79 -5.41
C MET A 22 -11.69 6.29 -4.12
N THR A 23 -12.13 5.13 -3.64
CA THR A 23 -11.61 4.52 -2.41
C THR A 23 -10.59 3.44 -2.74
N VAL A 24 -9.41 3.52 -2.14
CA VAL A 24 -8.37 2.49 -2.17
C VAL A 24 -8.36 1.79 -0.82
N ASN A 25 -8.58 0.48 -0.79
CA ASN A 25 -8.65 -0.30 0.44
C ASN A 25 -8.16 -1.74 0.25
N SER A 26 -8.33 -2.59 1.26
CA SER A 26 -7.95 -4.00 1.20
C SER A 26 -6.46 -4.18 0.83
N PHE A 27 -5.58 -3.45 1.50
CA PHE A 27 -4.15 -3.50 1.23
C PHE A 27 -3.58 -4.89 1.54
N THR A 28 -2.66 -5.33 0.69
CA THR A 28 -1.92 -6.58 0.84
C THR A 28 -0.45 -6.35 0.55
N SER A 29 0.41 -7.22 1.08
CA SER A 29 1.83 -7.22 0.76
C SER A 29 2.36 -8.61 0.45
N THR A 30 3.44 -8.66 -0.32
CA THR A 30 4.30 -9.83 -0.47
C THR A 30 5.74 -9.40 -0.17
N PRO A 31 6.39 -9.97 0.85
CA PRO A 31 5.85 -10.97 1.80
C PRO A 31 4.72 -10.41 2.66
N THR A 32 3.89 -11.31 3.21
CA THR A 32 2.69 -10.91 3.97
C THR A 32 3.06 -10.28 5.31
N VAL A 33 2.20 -9.38 5.81
CA VAL A 33 2.35 -8.79 7.16
C VAL A 33 2.60 -9.84 8.23
N ALA A 34 1.84 -10.94 8.20
CA ALA A 34 1.98 -12.04 9.15
C ALA A 34 3.28 -12.85 8.98
N GLY A 35 3.80 -12.94 7.76
CA GLY A 35 5.07 -13.62 7.46
C GLY A 35 6.30 -12.77 7.76
N GLY A 36 6.16 -11.43 7.73
CA GLY A 36 7.28 -10.51 7.84
C GLY A 36 8.24 -10.61 6.66
N GLY A 37 9.36 -9.92 6.75
CA GLY A 37 10.41 -9.93 5.73
C GLY A 37 11.70 -10.58 6.20
N THR A 38 12.55 -10.97 5.25
CA THR A 38 13.90 -11.48 5.47
C THR A 38 14.81 -10.99 4.36
N LEU A 39 15.82 -10.21 4.73
CA LEU A 39 16.83 -9.75 3.79
C LEU A 39 17.72 -10.92 3.35
N ASP A 40 18.09 -10.92 2.07
CA ASP A 40 19.09 -11.82 1.53
C ASP A 40 20.50 -11.54 2.09
N VAL A 41 21.50 -12.29 1.64
CA VAL A 41 22.90 -12.15 2.09
C VAL A 41 23.54 -10.81 1.72
N THR A 42 22.93 -10.07 0.78
CA THR A 42 23.34 -8.73 0.35
C THR A 42 22.52 -7.62 1.00
N GLY A 43 21.57 -7.95 1.87
CA GLY A 43 20.73 -6.98 2.58
C GLY A 43 19.49 -6.56 1.79
N ASN A 44 19.06 -7.32 0.78
CA ASN A 44 17.96 -6.93 -0.09
C ASN A 44 16.72 -7.84 0.09
N GLN A 45 15.54 -7.25 -0.06
CA GLN A 45 14.29 -7.97 -0.29
C GLN A 45 13.30 -7.06 -1.03
N THR A 46 12.65 -7.58 -2.06
CA THR A 46 11.53 -6.90 -2.72
C THR A 46 10.29 -7.00 -1.84
N LEU A 47 9.67 -5.85 -1.54
CA LEU A 47 8.37 -5.75 -0.90
C LEU A 47 7.35 -5.20 -1.90
N ASN A 48 6.42 -6.05 -2.34
CA ASN A 48 5.31 -5.63 -3.17
C ASN A 48 4.13 -5.24 -2.29
N VAL A 49 3.54 -4.07 -2.52
CA VAL A 49 2.31 -3.59 -1.84
C VAL A 49 1.25 -3.33 -2.88
N GLY A 50 0.05 -3.88 -2.65
CA GLY A 50 -1.11 -3.72 -3.53
C GLY A 50 -2.37 -3.42 -2.74
N ALA A 51 -3.42 -2.98 -3.43
CA ALA A 51 -4.71 -2.64 -2.86
C ALA A 51 -5.82 -2.77 -3.90
N THR A 52 -7.07 -2.76 -3.44
CA THR A 52 -8.27 -2.68 -4.27
C THR A 52 -8.64 -1.23 -4.51
N LEU A 53 -8.74 -0.81 -5.77
CA LEU A 53 -9.34 0.46 -6.17
C LEU A 53 -10.84 0.26 -6.45
N ASN A 54 -11.68 0.98 -5.70
CA ASN A 54 -13.12 0.95 -5.85
C ASN A 54 -13.57 2.12 -6.74
N VAL A 55 -13.99 1.79 -7.95
CA VAL A 55 -14.45 2.77 -8.95
C VAL A 55 -15.97 2.71 -9.04
N THR A 56 -16.65 3.79 -8.65
CA THR A 56 -18.09 3.90 -8.81
C THR A 56 -18.46 4.34 -10.23
N GLY A 57 -19.75 4.27 -10.58
CA GLY A 57 -20.24 4.88 -11.82
C GLY A 57 -20.01 6.40 -11.85
N SER A 58 -20.00 6.96 -13.07
CA SER A 58 -19.91 8.41 -13.32
C SER A 58 -18.63 9.11 -12.84
N GLN A 59 -17.51 8.39 -12.74
CA GLN A 59 -16.20 8.99 -12.46
C GLN A 59 -15.69 9.70 -13.72
N ALA A 60 -15.24 10.95 -13.58
CA ALA A 60 -14.66 11.68 -14.70
C ALA A 60 -13.26 11.12 -15.03
N PRO A 61 -12.86 11.08 -16.31
CA PRO A 61 -11.50 10.72 -16.68
C PRO A 61 -10.52 11.77 -16.15
N GLY A 62 -9.38 11.31 -15.63
CA GLY A 62 -8.35 12.19 -15.11
C GLY A 62 -7.41 11.47 -14.13
N THR A 63 -6.47 12.24 -13.60
CA THR A 63 -5.52 11.74 -12.59
C THR A 63 -6.11 11.93 -11.20
N TYR A 64 -6.31 10.83 -10.48
CA TYR A 64 -6.74 10.85 -9.09
C TYR A 64 -5.53 10.67 -8.20
N THR A 65 -5.35 11.55 -7.23
CA THR A 65 -4.19 11.52 -6.33
C THR A 65 -4.60 11.59 -4.88
N ASN A 66 -3.82 10.95 -4.01
CA ASN A 66 -3.74 11.28 -2.60
C ASN A 66 -2.36 11.92 -2.39
N ALA A 67 -2.31 13.24 -2.19
CA ALA A 67 -1.04 13.97 -2.12
C ALA A 67 -0.19 13.60 -0.90
N THR A 68 -0.84 13.16 0.18
CA THR A 68 -0.20 12.63 1.40
C THR A 68 0.42 11.25 1.19
N GLY A 69 -0.08 10.47 0.24
CA GLY A 69 0.34 9.09 0.02
C GLY A 69 -0.29 8.12 1.03
N PHE A 70 0.30 6.94 1.17
CA PHE A 70 -0.09 5.92 2.13
C PHE A 70 1.15 5.42 2.87
N ASP A 71 0.97 4.99 4.12
CA ASP A 71 2.07 4.61 4.98
C ASP A 71 2.40 3.12 4.88
N VAL A 72 3.68 2.81 4.70
CA VAL A 72 4.23 1.46 4.83
C VAL A 72 5.40 1.52 5.80
N THR A 73 5.32 0.76 6.89
CA THR A 73 6.34 0.77 7.94
C THR A 73 7.09 -0.56 7.96
N VAL A 74 8.41 -0.48 7.99
CA VAL A 74 9.32 -1.62 8.19
C VAL A 74 10.02 -1.44 9.53
N ASN A 75 9.87 -2.40 10.43
CA ASN A 75 10.55 -2.39 11.73
C ASN A 75 11.53 -3.56 11.81
N TYR A 76 12.81 -3.24 11.91
CA TYR A 76 13.86 -4.22 12.20
C TYR A 76 13.82 -4.61 13.68
N ASN A 77 14.04 -5.90 13.94
CA ASN A 77 14.24 -6.42 15.29
C ASN A 77 15.72 -6.48 15.64
#